data_AF-A0A960MTV4-F1
#
_entry.id   AF-A0A960MTV4-F1
#
_cell.length_a   1.000
_cell.length_b   1.000
_cell.length_c   1.000
_cell.angle_alpha   90.00
_cell.angle_beta   90.00
_cell.angle_gamma   90.00
#
_symmetry.space_group_name_H-M   'P 1'
#
loop_
_entity.id
_entity.type
_entity.pdbx_description
1 polymer ?
#
loop_
_entity_poly.entity_id
_entity_poly.type
_entity_poly.pdbx_seq_one_letter_code
_entity_poly.pdbx_strand_id
1 'polypeptide(L)'
;MNPTFSRSQSGHFSRRAAFGMAGAALAGHAFAADTQPPNLPSSGVNVRDHGAKGDGVTDDTAAFEAALNEGRSSRRPAFVPDGRYRLTRPLSIHAQGLVGNPWGSWVADVAALPTLLPESLEGPALTLEAGGSVAGIEIRYPNDDPAHPMERPAAIRLGETGATVRWVKISHPWIGIDTVPVHTNPGRTVVENIFIAGAHHLGLHFTGAADVCLFRNIEVWTPPESSGTFLTSGTAFHFQRGDGVRLTDCFAFGANRGYLFTKDSSDGPLGGVFTGYLSNCLGDFCNTGIEVRGDHRLTITGGGNWSHHSCIRLEEGSAILLASAVEMFSNANAAVFVGSAAQAVFQGCGIERKHPDFPGPAVHLTGGERVIFGHCVLRSPAGPAVQNEMQSGRLVMTGNSFEGEIVDRSGGSAQSLAEANLMT
;
A
#
# COMPACT_ATOMS: atom_id res chain seq x y z
N MET A 1 -37.55 -18.95 50.87
CA MET A 1 -38.40 -18.79 49.69
C MET A 1 -37.68 -17.87 48.72
N ASN A 2 -37.22 -18.41 47.59
CA ASN A 2 -36.60 -17.66 46.49
C ASN A 2 -37.70 -17.08 45.57
N PRO A 3 -37.48 -15.89 45.00
CA PRO A 3 -37.84 -15.67 43.61
C PRO A 3 -36.68 -14.98 42.85
N THR A 4 -36.01 -15.67 41.94
CA THR A 4 -36.14 -15.53 40.46
C THR A 4 -35.92 -14.11 39.93
N PHE A 5 -34.71 -13.85 39.42
CA PHE A 5 -34.43 -12.77 38.47
C PHE A 5 -34.70 -13.29 37.04
N SER A 6 -35.62 -12.64 36.33
CA SER A 6 -35.75 -12.76 34.87
C SER A 6 -35.04 -11.58 34.20
N ARG A 7 -34.32 -11.89 33.11
CA ARG A 7 -33.71 -10.92 32.19
C ARG A 7 -34.79 -10.34 31.28
N SER A 8 -34.82 -9.01 31.11
CA SER A 8 -35.37 -8.38 29.89
C SER A 8 -34.50 -7.22 29.40
N GLN A 9 -33.90 -7.45 28.23
CA GLN A 9 -33.75 -6.57 27.07
C GLN A 9 -33.28 -5.10 27.22
N SER A 10 -32.03 -4.90 26.76
CA SER A 10 -31.55 -3.88 25.80
C SER A 10 -32.21 -2.50 25.81
N GLY A 11 -31.50 -1.53 26.40
CA GLY A 11 -31.72 -0.10 26.23
C GLY A 11 -31.10 0.45 24.95
N HIS A 12 -31.88 1.31 24.31
CA HIS A 12 -31.66 2.15 23.15
C HIS A 12 -30.29 2.86 23.04
N PHE A 13 -29.65 2.76 21.87
CA PHE A 13 -28.70 3.76 21.38
C PHE A 13 -29.39 4.68 20.35
N SER A 14 -29.24 5.97 20.59
CA SER A 14 -29.89 7.10 19.91
C SER A 14 -29.35 7.33 18.49
N ARG A 15 -30.27 7.63 17.55
CA ARG A 15 -30.02 8.04 16.17
C ARG A 15 -29.33 9.41 16.12
N ARG A 16 -28.20 9.50 15.41
CA ARG A 16 -27.63 10.79 14.95
C ARG A 16 -27.92 11.01 13.47
N ALA A 17 -28.14 12.28 13.16
CA ALA A 17 -28.74 12.82 11.95
C ALA A 17 -27.90 12.61 10.68
N ALA A 18 -28.58 12.32 9.58
CA ALA A 18 -28.03 12.34 8.22
C ALA A 18 -28.12 13.76 7.66
N PHE A 19 -26.98 14.34 7.30
CA PHE A 19 -26.92 15.53 6.43
C PHE A 19 -26.96 15.06 4.97
N GLY A 20 -28.03 15.44 4.26
CA GLY A 20 -28.15 15.23 2.82
C GLY A 20 -27.44 16.34 2.06
N MET A 21 -26.47 15.98 1.22
CA MET A 21 -25.90 16.86 0.21
C MET A 21 -26.33 16.34 -1.16
N ALA A 22 -27.18 17.11 -1.85
CA ALA A 22 -27.50 16.91 -3.26
C ALA A 22 -26.65 17.90 -4.06
N GLY A 23 -25.79 17.41 -4.96
CA GLY A 23 -24.93 18.27 -5.78
C GLY A 23 -24.26 17.53 -6.94
N ALA A 24 -24.74 17.82 -8.15
CA ALA A 24 -24.11 17.73 -9.47
C ALA A 24 -23.33 16.45 -9.85
N ALA A 25 -23.97 15.59 -10.64
CA ALA A 25 -23.30 14.53 -11.39
C ALA A 25 -22.43 15.12 -12.51
N LEU A 26 -21.12 15.25 -12.27
CA LEU A 26 -20.13 15.29 -13.35
C LEU A 26 -20.07 13.89 -13.97
N ALA A 27 -20.33 13.80 -15.27
CA ALA A 27 -20.14 12.58 -16.05
C ALA A 27 -18.64 12.24 -16.13
N GLY A 28 -18.13 11.60 -15.07
CA GLY A 28 -16.85 10.93 -15.11
C GLY A 28 -16.93 9.79 -16.11
N HIS A 29 -16.06 9.80 -17.12
CA HIS A 29 -15.84 8.64 -17.96
C HIS A 29 -15.31 7.55 -17.03
N ALA A 30 -16.18 6.60 -16.66
CA ALA A 30 -15.74 5.40 -15.98
C ALA A 30 -14.74 4.70 -16.91
N PHE A 31 -13.47 4.67 -16.50
CA PHE A 31 -12.56 3.67 -17.00
C PHE A 31 -13.18 2.33 -16.61
N ALA A 32 -13.80 1.66 -17.58
CA ALA A 32 -14.11 0.25 -17.43
C ALA A 32 -12.77 -0.49 -17.34
N ALA A 33 -12.20 -0.53 -16.14
CA ALA A 33 -11.26 -1.58 -15.79
C ALA A 33 -12.01 -2.88 -16.05
N ASP A 34 -11.40 -3.78 -16.81
CA ASP A 34 -11.88 -5.14 -16.94
C ASP A 34 -11.84 -5.76 -15.53
N THR A 35 -12.96 -5.68 -14.80
CA THR A 35 -13.10 -6.08 -13.39
C THR A 35 -13.47 -7.55 -13.26
N GLN A 36 -13.70 -8.23 -14.37
CA GLN A 36 -14.12 -9.63 -14.33
C GLN A 36 -12.88 -10.51 -14.21
N PRO A 37 -12.82 -11.38 -13.18
CA PRO A 37 -11.76 -12.37 -13.13
C PRO A 37 -11.89 -13.30 -14.35
N PRO A 38 -10.78 -13.79 -14.91
CA PRO A 38 -10.82 -14.70 -16.04
C PRO A 38 -11.63 -15.95 -15.69
N ASN A 39 -12.44 -16.42 -16.64
CA ASN A 39 -13.14 -17.68 -16.49
C ASN A 39 -12.13 -18.79 -16.16
N LEU A 40 -12.37 -19.55 -15.07
CA LEU A 40 -11.58 -20.71 -14.72
C LEU A 40 -11.36 -21.58 -15.96
N PRO A 41 -10.12 -21.94 -16.31
CA PRO A 41 -9.89 -22.83 -17.43
C PRO A 41 -10.56 -24.16 -17.09
N SER A 42 -11.58 -24.54 -17.86
CA SER A 42 -12.23 -25.87 -17.80
C SER A 42 -11.27 -27.02 -18.09
N SER A 43 -9.99 -26.71 -18.36
CA SER A 43 -8.92 -27.61 -18.77
C SER A 43 -7.61 -27.40 -17.99
N GLY A 44 -7.60 -26.87 -16.75
CA GLY A 44 -6.36 -26.83 -15.93
C GLY A 44 -5.86 -28.23 -15.53
N VAL A 45 -4.58 -28.37 -15.16
CA VAL A 45 -4.04 -29.59 -14.53
C VAL A 45 -4.39 -29.56 -13.05
N ASN A 46 -5.30 -30.40 -12.60
CA ASN A 46 -5.84 -30.33 -11.25
C ASN A 46 -4.85 -30.94 -10.24
N VAL A 47 -4.49 -30.21 -9.19
CA VAL A 47 -3.60 -30.72 -8.12
C VAL A 47 -4.13 -32.01 -7.46
N ARG A 48 -5.46 -32.22 -7.46
CA ARG A 48 -6.08 -33.44 -6.92
C ARG A 48 -5.81 -34.69 -7.77
N ASP A 49 -5.61 -34.52 -9.07
CA ASP A 49 -5.25 -35.63 -9.97
C ASP A 49 -3.83 -36.16 -9.67
N HIS A 50 -3.02 -35.33 -8.99
CA HIS A 50 -1.70 -35.69 -8.47
C HIS A 50 -1.68 -36.06 -6.98
N GLY A 51 -2.87 -36.22 -6.37
CA GLY A 51 -3.01 -36.74 -5.01
C GLY A 51 -3.21 -35.71 -3.90
N ALA A 52 -3.28 -34.41 -4.23
CA ALA A 52 -3.59 -33.38 -3.23
C ALA A 52 -4.94 -33.65 -2.56
N LYS A 53 -4.99 -33.52 -1.23
CA LYS A 53 -6.22 -33.73 -0.44
C LYS A 53 -6.96 -32.43 -0.21
N GLY A 54 -6.26 -31.35 0.11
CA GLY A 54 -6.89 -30.07 0.44
C GLY A 54 -7.71 -30.12 1.74
N ASP A 55 -7.29 -30.95 2.71
CA ASP A 55 -7.95 -31.17 4.00
C ASP A 55 -7.37 -30.32 5.15
N GLY A 56 -6.31 -29.57 4.89
CA GLY A 56 -5.59 -28.73 5.85
C GLY A 56 -4.60 -29.48 6.74
N VAL A 57 -4.39 -30.79 6.51
CA VAL A 57 -3.57 -31.67 7.36
C VAL A 57 -2.55 -32.44 6.54
N THR A 58 -2.96 -33.01 5.42
CA THR A 58 -2.09 -33.77 4.52
C THR A 58 -1.07 -32.83 3.88
N ASP A 59 0.20 -33.25 3.82
CA ASP A 59 1.21 -32.52 3.05
C ASP A 59 0.92 -32.66 1.55
N ASP A 60 0.43 -31.58 0.95
CA ASP A 60 0.02 -31.54 -0.46
C ASP A 60 1.15 -31.05 -1.38
N THR A 61 2.34 -30.74 -0.84
CA THR A 61 3.44 -30.09 -1.58
C THR A 61 3.84 -30.86 -2.83
N ALA A 62 4.05 -32.18 -2.72
CA ALA A 62 4.50 -33.01 -3.85
C ALA A 62 3.46 -33.07 -4.98
N ALA A 63 2.16 -33.01 -4.64
CA ALA A 63 1.09 -32.99 -5.63
C ALA A 63 1.06 -31.65 -6.40
N PHE A 64 1.31 -30.54 -5.71
CA PHE A 64 1.45 -29.22 -6.35
C PHE A 64 2.66 -29.16 -7.29
N GLU A 65 3.82 -29.64 -6.85
CA GLU A 65 5.03 -29.73 -7.68
C GLU A 65 4.78 -30.56 -8.94
N ALA A 66 4.12 -31.72 -8.82
CA ALA A 66 3.77 -32.57 -9.95
C ALA A 66 2.81 -31.89 -10.93
N ALA A 67 1.77 -31.22 -10.43
CA ALA A 67 0.80 -30.49 -11.26
C ALA A 67 1.43 -29.29 -12.00
N LEU A 68 2.31 -28.55 -11.33
CA LEU A 68 3.07 -27.45 -11.94
C LEU A 68 3.97 -27.96 -13.06
N ASN A 69 4.68 -29.07 -12.83
CA ASN A 69 5.54 -29.71 -13.82
C ASN A 69 4.78 -30.22 -15.05
N GLU A 70 3.68 -30.97 -14.83
CA GLU A 70 2.83 -31.44 -15.94
C GLU A 70 2.24 -30.25 -16.71
N GLY A 71 1.69 -29.28 -15.99
CA GLY A 71 1.08 -28.10 -16.60
C GLY A 71 2.07 -27.30 -17.45
N ARG A 72 3.33 -27.17 -17.00
CA ARG A 72 4.39 -26.51 -17.79
C ARG A 72 4.66 -27.27 -19.09
N SER A 73 4.72 -28.61 -19.03
CA SER A 73 4.95 -29.45 -20.21
C SER A 73 3.78 -29.41 -21.19
N SER A 74 2.55 -29.31 -20.69
CA SER A 74 1.31 -29.34 -21.46
C SER A 74 0.75 -27.95 -21.81
N ARG A 75 1.40 -26.88 -21.34
CA ARG A 75 0.97 -25.47 -21.49
C ARG A 75 -0.43 -25.22 -20.94
N ARG A 76 -0.74 -25.84 -19.81
CA ARG A 76 -2.00 -25.72 -19.08
C ARG A 76 -1.68 -25.25 -17.66
N PRO A 77 -2.42 -24.28 -17.09
CA PRO A 77 -2.16 -23.84 -15.73
C PRO A 77 -2.46 -24.96 -14.72
N ALA A 78 -1.74 -24.97 -13.61
CA ALA A 78 -2.06 -25.82 -12.47
C ALA A 78 -3.29 -25.26 -11.76
N PHE A 79 -4.36 -26.05 -11.71
CA PHE A 79 -5.64 -25.67 -11.11
C PHE A 79 -5.73 -26.14 -9.66
N VAL A 80 -6.14 -25.22 -8.79
CA VAL A 80 -6.33 -25.45 -7.35
C VAL A 80 -7.83 -25.37 -7.03
N PRO A 81 -8.51 -26.51 -6.84
CA PRO A 81 -9.91 -26.51 -6.41
C PRO A 81 -10.07 -26.00 -4.96
N ASP A 82 -11.29 -25.64 -4.57
CA ASP A 82 -11.61 -25.28 -3.18
C ASP A 82 -11.11 -26.35 -2.19
N GLY A 83 -10.41 -25.90 -1.15
CA GLY A 83 -9.75 -26.76 -0.16
C GLY A 83 -8.71 -25.97 0.63
N ARG A 84 -8.14 -26.62 1.65
CA ARG A 84 -7.05 -26.10 2.47
C ARG A 84 -5.81 -26.97 2.26
N TYR A 85 -4.76 -26.43 1.67
CA TYR A 85 -3.60 -27.22 1.22
C TYR A 85 -2.40 -26.89 2.09
N ARG A 86 -1.95 -27.85 2.89
CA ARG A 86 -0.76 -27.69 3.72
C ARG A 86 0.48 -27.89 2.87
N LEU A 87 1.38 -26.89 2.88
CA LEU A 87 2.62 -26.89 2.11
C LEU A 87 3.83 -26.85 3.05
N THR A 88 4.67 -27.87 3.00
CA THR A 88 5.83 -28.01 3.88
C THR A 88 7.12 -27.47 3.27
N ARG A 89 7.12 -27.12 1.97
CA ARG A 89 8.25 -26.50 1.26
C ARG A 89 7.76 -25.38 0.32
N PRO A 90 8.63 -24.40 -0.02
CA PRO A 90 8.37 -23.39 -1.04
C PRO A 90 8.01 -24.00 -2.40
N LEU A 91 7.16 -23.33 -3.17
CA LEU A 91 6.90 -23.66 -4.58
C LEU A 91 7.52 -22.61 -5.51
N SER A 92 8.24 -23.05 -6.53
CA SER A 92 8.72 -22.19 -7.62
C SER A 92 7.83 -22.33 -8.85
N ILE A 93 7.40 -21.20 -9.41
CA ILE A 93 6.49 -21.14 -10.56
C ILE A 93 7.23 -20.41 -11.69
N HIS A 94 7.66 -21.17 -12.69
CA HIS A 94 8.41 -20.65 -13.85
C HIS A 94 7.65 -20.93 -15.15
N ALA A 95 7.40 -19.90 -15.96
CA ALA A 95 6.67 -19.96 -17.23
C ALA A 95 5.35 -20.75 -17.12
N GLN A 96 4.62 -20.52 -16.03
CA GLN A 96 3.45 -21.30 -15.64
C GLN A 96 2.51 -20.49 -14.75
N GLY A 97 1.23 -20.86 -14.70
CA GLY A 97 0.22 -20.32 -13.78
C GLY A 97 -0.24 -21.32 -12.72
N LEU A 98 -0.40 -20.84 -11.48
CA LEU A 98 -1.15 -21.51 -10.41
C LEU A 98 -2.47 -20.77 -10.19
N VAL A 99 -3.61 -21.41 -10.49
CA VAL A 99 -4.91 -20.74 -10.56
C VAL A 99 -5.96 -21.44 -9.71
N GLY A 100 -6.58 -20.70 -8.79
CA GLY A 100 -7.76 -21.12 -8.04
C GLY A 100 -9.01 -20.38 -8.49
N ASN A 101 -10.13 -20.63 -7.80
CA ASN A 101 -11.41 -19.98 -8.05
C ASN A 101 -11.41 -18.51 -7.58
N PRO A 102 -11.47 -17.52 -8.49
CA PRO A 102 -11.41 -16.12 -8.12
C PRO A 102 -12.75 -15.56 -7.61
N TRP A 103 -13.85 -16.31 -7.73
CA TRP A 103 -15.21 -15.85 -7.37
C TRP A 103 -15.52 -15.88 -5.87
N GLY A 104 -14.51 -16.06 -5.00
CA GLY A 104 -14.62 -16.04 -3.55
C GLY A 104 -14.49 -14.66 -2.88
N SER A 105 -14.45 -13.56 -3.67
CA SER A 105 -14.18 -12.19 -3.20
C SER A 105 -12.88 -12.10 -2.38
N TRP A 106 -11.77 -11.80 -3.06
CA TRP A 106 -10.44 -11.68 -2.44
C TRP A 106 -10.38 -10.62 -1.31
N VAL A 107 -11.26 -9.61 -1.31
CA VAL A 107 -11.41 -8.60 -0.24
C VAL A 107 -12.34 -9.01 0.91
N ALA A 108 -13.06 -10.13 0.80
CA ALA A 108 -14.03 -10.49 1.82
C ALA A 108 -13.35 -11.04 3.08
N ASP A 109 -13.97 -10.82 4.24
CA ASP A 109 -13.53 -11.41 5.51
C ASP A 109 -13.68 -12.94 5.51
N VAL A 110 -14.66 -13.45 4.75
CA VAL A 110 -14.87 -14.90 4.61
C VAL A 110 -13.77 -15.53 3.76
N ALA A 111 -13.32 -16.71 4.19
CA ALA A 111 -12.36 -17.53 3.45
C ALA A 111 -13.09 -18.37 2.40
N ALA A 112 -13.29 -17.81 1.21
CA ALA A 112 -13.96 -18.51 0.10
C ALA A 112 -13.02 -18.86 -1.07
N LEU A 113 -11.72 -18.53 -0.95
CA LEU A 113 -10.71 -18.93 -1.93
C LEU A 113 -10.06 -20.27 -1.53
N PRO A 114 -9.59 -21.07 -2.49
CA PRO A 114 -8.66 -22.16 -2.21
C PRO A 114 -7.47 -21.63 -1.40
N THR A 115 -7.22 -22.25 -0.25
CA THR A 115 -6.29 -21.70 0.75
C THR A 115 -5.01 -22.53 0.80
N LEU A 116 -3.86 -21.89 0.58
CA LEU A 116 -2.55 -22.45 0.87
C LEU A 116 -2.17 -22.15 2.32
N LEU A 117 -1.62 -23.15 3.01
CA LEU A 117 -1.14 -23.09 4.40
C LEU A 117 0.36 -23.41 4.42
N PRO A 118 1.24 -22.42 4.18
CA PRO A 118 2.68 -22.62 4.13
C PRO A 118 3.28 -22.77 5.53
N GLU A 119 4.20 -23.71 5.71
CA GLU A 119 4.89 -23.94 6.98
C GLU A 119 6.39 -23.62 6.94
N SER A 120 7.01 -23.68 5.76
CA SER A 120 8.46 -23.52 5.62
C SER A 120 8.94 -22.13 6.04
N LEU A 121 10.12 -22.11 6.66
CA LEU A 121 10.88 -20.90 7.00
C LEU A 121 12.10 -20.72 6.07
N GLU A 122 12.33 -21.64 5.13
CA GLU A 122 13.51 -21.63 4.26
C GLU A 122 13.38 -20.64 3.09
N GLY A 123 12.16 -20.18 2.80
CA GLY A 123 11.90 -19.27 1.70
C GLY A 123 10.42 -18.92 1.56
N PRO A 124 10.06 -18.14 0.53
CA PRO A 124 8.69 -17.71 0.30
C PRO A 124 7.74 -18.89 0.10
N ALA A 125 6.46 -18.71 0.38
CA ALA A 125 5.50 -19.76 0.02
C ALA A 125 5.49 -20.00 -1.50
N LEU A 126 5.44 -18.92 -2.28
CA LEU A 126 5.52 -18.95 -3.74
C LEU A 126 6.66 -18.05 -4.23
N THR A 127 7.52 -18.57 -5.10
CA THR A 127 8.47 -17.77 -5.87
C THR A 127 8.05 -17.77 -7.33
N LEU A 128 7.75 -16.59 -7.87
CA LEU A 128 7.38 -16.40 -9.27
C LEU A 128 8.63 -16.03 -10.08
N GLU A 129 9.15 -17.01 -10.81
CA GLU A 129 10.27 -16.83 -11.74
C GLU A 129 9.76 -16.24 -13.07
N ALA A 130 10.57 -16.26 -14.14
CA ALA A 130 10.19 -15.66 -15.42
C ALA A 130 8.82 -16.13 -15.93
N GLY A 131 7.88 -15.20 -16.07
CA GLY A 131 6.50 -15.45 -16.50
C GLY A 131 5.67 -16.31 -15.52
N GLY A 132 6.13 -16.51 -14.29
CA GLY A 132 5.39 -17.17 -13.23
C GLY A 132 4.16 -16.35 -12.84
N SER A 133 3.02 -17.03 -12.69
CA SER A 133 1.74 -16.37 -12.40
C SER A 133 0.96 -17.08 -11.32
N VAL A 134 0.25 -16.32 -10.49
CA VAL A 134 -0.68 -16.86 -9.50
C VAL A 134 -1.97 -16.05 -9.48
N ALA A 135 -3.11 -16.75 -9.37
CA ALA A 135 -4.40 -16.09 -9.25
C ALA A 135 -5.46 -16.87 -8.48
N GLY A 136 -6.40 -16.16 -7.85
CA GLY A 136 -7.63 -16.75 -7.29
C GLY A 136 -7.40 -17.70 -6.11
N ILE A 137 -6.41 -17.40 -5.27
CA ILE A 137 -6.08 -18.19 -4.08
C ILE A 137 -5.93 -17.30 -2.85
N GLU A 138 -6.06 -17.91 -1.68
CA GLU A 138 -5.60 -17.33 -0.42
C GLU A 138 -4.27 -17.99 0.00
N ILE A 139 -3.34 -17.19 0.52
CA ILE A 139 -2.20 -17.69 1.30
C ILE A 139 -2.41 -17.26 2.75
N ARG A 140 -2.51 -18.20 3.67
CA ARG A 140 -2.88 -17.92 5.07
C ARG A 140 -1.84 -18.45 6.04
N TYR A 141 -1.43 -17.58 6.96
CA TYR A 141 -0.56 -17.91 8.07
C TYR A 141 -1.34 -17.98 9.40
N PRO A 142 -0.82 -18.70 10.40
CA PRO A 142 -1.37 -18.70 11.76
C PRO A 142 -1.34 -17.29 12.38
N ASN A 143 -2.34 -16.98 13.19
CA ASN A 143 -2.47 -15.68 13.87
C ASN A 143 -2.99 -15.84 15.32
N ASP A 144 -2.52 -16.89 16.00
CA ASP A 144 -3.01 -17.25 17.33
C ASP A 144 -2.53 -16.27 18.43
N ASP A 145 -1.37 -15.64 18.22
CA ASP A 145 -0.83 -14.57 19.07
C ASP A 145 -0.40 -13.37 18.20
N PRO A 146 -1.34 -12.47 17.82
CA PRO A 146 -1.02 -11.30 17.00
C PRO A 146 -0.14 -10.28 17.73
N ALA A 147 0.03 -10.38 19.05
CA ALA A 147 0.93 -9.50 19.79
C ALA A 147 2.40 -9.92 19.63
N HIS A 148 2.66 -11.21 19.39
CA HIS A 148 3.99 -11.77 19.16
C HIS A 148 4.01 -12.65 17.90
N PRO A 149 3.78 -12.05 16.72
CA PRO A 149 3.78 -12.78 15.47
C PRO A 149 5.16 -13.40 15.20
N MET A 150 5.16 -14.62 14.66
CA MET A 150 6.41 -15.28 14.28
C MET A 150 6.93 -14.68 12.96
N GLU A 151 8.22 -14.35 12.94
CA GLU A 151 8.89 -13.93 11.71
C GLU A 151 8.83 -15.05 10.66
N ARG A 152 8.50 -14.69 9.42
CA ARG A 152 8.38 -15.64 8.31
C ARG A 152 8.85 -15.00 7.00
N PRO A 153 9.34 -15.79 6.03
CA PRO A 153 9.57 -15.31 4.67
C PRO A 153 8.30 -14.74 4.02
N ALA A 154 8.47 -14.05 2.89
CA ALA A 154 7.36 -13.51 2.12
C ALA A 154 6.33 -14.57 1.71
N ALA A 155 5.05 -14.18 1.62
CA ALA A 155 4.05 -15.06 1.02
C ALA A 155 4.33 -15.28 -0.47
N ILE A 156 4.66 -14.22 -1.18
CA ILE A 156 4.98 -14.26 -2.61
C ILE A 156 6.25 -13.48 -2.88
N ARG A 157 7.19 -14.11 -3.58
CA ARG A 157 8.34 -13.45 -4.17
C ARG A 157 8.17 -13.25 -5.66
N LEU A 158 8.38 -12.02 -6.11
CA LEU A 158 8.48 -11.62 -7.50
C LEU A 158 9.95 -11.78 -7.91
N GLY A 159 10.34 -13.00 -8.29
CA GLY A 159 11.74 -13.40 -8.44
C GLY A 159 12.40 -12.92 -9.75
N GLU A 160 11.65 -12.92 -10.84
CA GLU A 160 12.17 -12.53 -12.15
C GLU A 160 11.13 -11.77 -12.99
N THR A 161 11.54 -11.41 -14.21
CA THR A 161 10.77 -10.56 -15.12
C THR A 161 9.42 -11.17 -15.52
N GLY A 162 8.37 -10.36 -15.47
CA GLY A 162 7.03 -10.76 -15.93
C GLY A 162 6.23 -11.60 -14.93
N ALA A 163 6.65 -11.63 -13.66
CA ALA A 163 5.86 -12.22 -12.59
C ALA A 163 4.47 -11.56 -12.50
N THR A 164 3.43 -12.35 -12.26
CA THR A 164 2.06 -11.83 -12.18
C THR A 164 1.29 -12.38 -10.98
N VAL A 165 0.68 -11.50 -10.20
CA VAL A 165 -0.18 -11.85 -9.05
C VAL A 165 -1.54 -11.18 -9.23
N ARG A 166 -2.64 -11.95 -9.23
CA ARG A 166 -3.98 -11.38 -9.40
C ARG A 166 -5.07 -12.01 -8.55
N TRP A 167 -5.97 -11.22 -7.96
CA TRP A 167 -7.10 -11.74 -7.16
C TRP A 167 -6.65 -12.67 -6.04
N VAL A 168 -5.63 -12.25 -5.28
CA VAL A 168 -5.04 -13.04 -4.20
C VAL A 168 -5.34 -12.37 -2.86
N LYS A 169 -5.71 -13.18 -1.87
CA LYS A 169 -5.74 -12.77 -0.47
C LYS A 169 -4.50 -13.30 0.24
N ILE A 170 -3.86 -12.47 1.04
CA ILE A 170 -2.74 -12.87 1.90
C ILE A 170 -3.14 -12.55 3.34
N SER A 171 -3.36 -13.58 4.15
CA SER A 171 -3.85 -13.44 5.52
C SER A 171 -2.75 -13.65 6.54
N HIS A 172 -2.56 -12.64 7.39
CA HIS A 172 -1.62 -12.57 8.50
C HIS A 172 -0.15 -12.82 8.13
N PRO A 173 0.37 -12.31 7.01
CA PRO A 173 1.76 -12.52 6.66
C PRO A 173 2.69 -11.74 7.62
N TRP A 174 3.90 -12.25 7.83
CA TRP A 174 4.99 -11.40 8.29
C TRP A 174 5.37 -10.41 7.18
N ILE A 175 5.70 -10.93 6.00
CA ILE A 175 5.91 -10.18 4.75
C ILE A 175 4.90 -10.68 3.71
N GLY A 176 4.12 -9.77 3.11
CA GLY A 176 3.13 -10.13 2.09
C GLY A 176 3.79 -10.48 0.76
N ILE A 177 4.25 -9.47 0.03
CA ILE A 177 4.89 -9.63 -1.29
C ILE A 177 6.26 -8.94 -1.27
N ASP A 178 7.29 -9.58 -1.82
CA ASP A 178 8.61 -8.96 -1.98
C ASP A 178 9.29 -9.25 -3.33
N THR A 179 10.42 -8.57 -3.58
CA THR A 179 11.39 -8.89 -4.63
C THR A 179 12.77 -9.25 -4.09
N VAL A 180 12.94 -9.29 -2.76
CA VAL A 180 14.25 -9.43 -2.11
C VAL A 180 14.52 -10.86 -1.63
N PRO A 181 15.75 -11.39 -1.74
CA PRO A 181 16.92 -10.77 -2.37
C PRO A 181 16.74 -10.62 -3.89
N VAL A 182 17.21 -9.49 -4.44
CA VAL A 182 17.14 -9.24 -5.88
C VAL A 182 18.32 -9.95 -6.55
N HIS A 183 18.03 -11.03 -7.26
CA HIS A 183 19.03 -11.74 -8.07
C HIS A 183 18.96 -11.36 -9.55
N THR A 184 17.77 -11.01 -10.03
CA THR A 184 17.52 -10.62 -11.42
C THR A 184 16.54 -9.44 -11.46
N ASN A 185 16.30 -8.87 -12.65
CA ASN A 185 15.36 -7.78 -12.85
C ASN A 185 13.89 -8.28 -12.72
N PRO A 186 13.10 -7.84 -11.72
CA PRO A 186 11.69 -8.19 -11.59
C PRO A 186 10.77 -7.28 -12.42
N GLY A 187 11.31 -6.63 -13.46
CA GLY A 187 10.61 -5.74 -14.37
C GLY A 187 9.37 -6.38 -15.02
N ARG A 188 8.51 -5.55 -15.62
CA ARG A 188 7.27 -6.00 -16.29
C ARG A 188 6.31 -6.81 -15.41
N THR A 189 6.48 -6.71 -14.09
CA THR A 189 5.60 -7.36 -13.12
C THR A 189 4.23 -6.70 -13.11
N VAL A 190 3.20 -7.52 -12.92
CA VAL A 190 1.83 -7.05 -12.69
C VAL A 190 1.29 -7.63 -11.39
N VAL A 191 0.98 -6.76 -10.44
CA VAL A 191 0.32 -7.12 -9.18
C VAL A 191 -0.98 -6.35 -9.11
N GLU A 192 -2.11 -7.07 -9.09
CA GLU A 192 -3.40 -6.40 -9.04
C GLU A 192 -4.51 -7.15 -8.30
N ASN A 193 -5.44 -6.40 -7.72
CA ASN A 193 -6.57 -6.96 -6.97
C ASN A 193 -6.06 -7.86 -5.82
N ILE A 194 -5.29 -7.28 -4.90
CA ILE A 194 -4.63 -8.00 -3.82
C ILE A 194 -5.10 -7.45 -2.47
N PHE A 195 -5.53 -8.34 -1.57
CA PHE A 195 -5.92 -7.97 -0.21
C PHE A 195 -4.95 -8.62 0.76
N ILE A 196 -4.11 -7.81 1.39
CA ILE A 196 -3.17 -8.22 2.42
C ILE A 196 -3.78 -7.84 3.76
N ALA A 197 -4.31 -8.82 4.48
CA ALA A 197 -5.04 -8.62 5.72
C ALA A 197 -4.17 -8.96 6.93
N GLY A 198 -3.98 -8.02 7.84
CA GLY A 198 -3.27 -8.25 9.10
C GLY A 198 -1.78 -8.51 8.94
N ALA A 199 -1.08 -7.76 8.07
CA ALA A 199 0.37 -7.89 7.95
C ALA A 199 1.09 -7.49 9.26
N HIS A 200 2.15 -8.21 9.60
CA HIS A 200 2.87 -8.03 10.88
C HIS A 200 4.16 -7.23 10.78
N HIS A 201 4.79 -7.19 9.60
CA HIS A 201 6.02 -6.43 9.37
C HIS A 201 5.97 -5.60 8.08
N LEU A 202 5.59 -6.23 6.96
CA LEU A 202 5.66 -5.62 5.64
C LEU A 202 4.52 -6.10 4.74
N GLY A 203 3.77 -5.17 4.15
CA GLY A 203 2.74 -5.51 3.17
C GLY A 203 3.37 -5.91 1.83
N LEU A 204 3.98 -4.94 1.15
CA LEU A 204 4.66 -5.13 -0.13
C LEU A 204 5.99 -4.39 -0.14
N HIS A 205 7.07 -5.07 -0.53
CA HIS A 205 8.38 -4.47 -0.81
C HIS A 205 8.81 -4.70 -2.25
N PHE A 206 9.21 -3.63 -2.93
CA PHE A 206 9.62 -3.71 -4.32
C PHE A 206 10.89 -2.92 -4.58
N THR A 207 11.86 -3.60 -5.18
CA THR A 207 13.12 -3.02 -5.66
C THR A 207 13.67 -3.82 -6.84
N GLY A 208 14.76 -3.35 -7.46
CA GLY A 208 15.50 -4.11 -8.48
C GLY A 208 15.05 -3.91 -9.92
N ALA A 209 13.95 -3.20 -10.19
CA ALA A 209 13.38 -3.15 -11.53
C ALA A 209 14.00 -2.09 -12.44
N ALA A 210 14.43 -2.51 -13.63
CA ALA A 210 14.86 -1.62 -14.70
C ALA A 210 13.75 -1.29 -15.72
N ASP A 211 12.59 -1.94 -15.59
CA ASP A 211 11.44 -1.78 -16.48
C ASP A 211 10.19 -1.33 -15.72
N VAL A 212 9.18 -0.89 -16.48
CA VAL A 212 7.85 -0.50 -15.98
C VAL A 212 7.17 -1.70 -15.31
N CYS A 213 6.69 -1.48 -14.08
CA CYS A 213 5.87 -2.43 -13.33
C CYS A 213 4.51 -1.80 -12.96
N LEU A 214 3.49 -2.65 -12.82
CA LEU A 214 2.12 -2.25 -12.50
C LEU A 214 1.69 -2.82 -11.15
N PHE A 215 1.23 -1.94 -10.27
CA PHE A 215 0.61 -2.23 -8.99
C PHE A 215 -0.77 -1.56 -8.98
N ARG A 216 -1.84 -2.34 -8.91
CA ARG A 216 -3.20 -1.80 -9.06
C ARG A 216 -4.17 -2.42 -8.08
N ASN A 217 -4.96 -1.61 -7.37
CA ASN A 217 -6.00 -2.10 -6.47
C ASN A 217 -5.43 -3.11 -5.45
N ILE A 218 -4.38 -2.67 -4.75
CA ILE A 218 -3.74 -3.44 -3.69
C ILE A 218 -4.08 -2.77 -2.39
N GLU A 219 -4.65 -3.54 -1.48
CA GLU A 219 -4.99 -3.09 -0.14
C GLU A 219 -4.12 -3.81 0.87
N VAL A 220 -3.40 -3.05 1.68
CA VAL A 220 -2.76 -3.54 2.90
C VAL A 220 -3.58 -3.03 4.06
N TRP A 221 -4.39 -3.93 4.62
CA TRP A 221 -5.38 -3.60 5.64
C TRP A 221 -5.05 -4.29 6.96
N THR A 222 -4.58 -3.50 7.91
CA THR A 222 -4.11 -4.03 9.20
C THR A 222 -4.68 -3.21 10.37
N PRO A 223 -5.95 -3.46 10.78
CA PRO A 223 -6.53 -2.76 11.92
C PRO A 223 -5.85 -3.14 13.25
N PRO A 224 -5.94 -2.29 14.29
CA PRO A 224 -5.30 -2.48 15.60
C PRO A 224 -5.44 -3.89 16.20
N GLU A 225 -6.60 -4.49 16.04
CA GLU A 225 -6.95 -5.79 16.61
C GLU A 225 -6.18 -6.94 15.95
N SER A 226 -5.69 -6.72 14.73
CA SER A 226 -4.97 -7.70 13.91
C SER A 226 -3.46 -7.43 13.81
N SER A 227 -3.01 -6.25 14.25
CA SER A 227 -1.77 -5.63 13.77
C SER A 227 -0.54 -5.87 14.63
N GLY A 228 -0.69 -6.29 15.88
CA GLY A 228 0.44 -6.36 16.81
C GLY A 228 1.24 -5.04 16.87
N THR A 229 2.44 -5.06 16.29
CA THR A 229 3.36 -3.89 16.20
C THR A 229 3.31 -3.15 14.85
N PHE A 230 2.48 -3.56 13.89
CA PHE A 230 2.48 -2.99 12.54
C PHE A 230 2.15 -1.47 12.50
N LEU A 231 1.26 -0.99 13.38
CA LEU A 231 0.99 0.44 13.51
C LEU A 231 2.20 1.23 14.07
N THR A 232 3.08 0.59 14.84
CA THR A 232 4.23 1.25 15.48
C THR A 232 5.54 1.08 14.71
N SER A 233 5.70 0.00 13.94
CA SER A 233 6.94 -0.31 13.21
C SER A 233 6.72 -0.74 11.75
N GLY A 234 5.53 -1.22 11.39
CA GLY A 234 5.26 -1.86 10.10
C GLY A 234 5.09 -0.90 8.93
N THR A 235 5.38 -1.41 7.73
CA THR A 235 5.26 -0.67 6.47
C THR A 235 4.30 -1.36 5.53
N ALA A 236 3.29 -0.64 5.02
CA ALA A 236 2.35 -1.20 4.06
C ALA A 236 3.00 -1.37 2.68
N PHE A 237 3.55 -0.30 2.14
CA PHE A 237 4.26 -0.31 0.86
C PHE A 237 5.65 0.25 1.01
N HIS A 238 6.68 -0.53 0.67
CA HIS A 238 8.07 -0.08 0.63
C HIS A 238 8.58 -0.17 -0.79
N PHE A 239 8.95 0.96 -1.37
CA PHE A 239 9.52 1.04 -2.70
C PHE A 239 10.97 1.53 -2.64
N GLN A 240 11.84 0.88 -3.40
CA GLN A 240 13.19 1.36 -3.62
C GLN A 240 13.47 1.49 -5.12
N ARG A 241 14.45 0.80 -5.68
CA ARG A 241 14.81 0.95 -7.09
C ARG A 241 13.70 0.46 -8.01
N GLY A 242 13.22 1.33 -8.90
CA GLY A 242 12.24 0.97 -9.93
C GLY A 242 12.08 2.08 -10.97
N ASP A 243 11.99 1.71 -12.24
CA ASP A 243 11.92 2.65 -13.36
C ASP A 243 10.52 2.70 -13.98
N GLY A 244 9.82 3.82 -13.80
CA GLY A 244 8.48 4.04 -14.37
C GLY A 244 7.39 3.20 -13.71
N VAL A 245 7.51 2.91 -12.42
CA VAL A 245 6.54 2.12 -11.66
C VAL A 245 5.19 2.84 -11.58
N ARG A 246 4.09 2.11 -11.77
CA ARG A 246 2.73 2.65 -11.75
C ARG A 246 1.94 2.02 -10.61
N LEU A 247 1.52 2.85 -9.67
CA LEU A 247 0.65 2.48 -8.57
C LEU A 247 -0.71 3.17 -8.81
N THR A 248 -1.79 2.41 -8.76
CA THR A 248 -3.14 2.96 -8.98
C THR A 248 -4.16 2.32 -8.07
N ASP A 249 -4.98 3.13 -7.40
CA ASP A 249 -6.05 2.68 -6.50
C ASP A 249 -5.55 1.76 -5.35
N CYS A 250 -4.32 1.98 -4.88
CA CYS A 250 -3.79 1.23 -3.73
C CYS A 250 -4.21 1.87 -2.39
N PHE A 251 -4.37 1.06 -1.35
CA PHE A 251 -4.79 1.52 -0.03
C PHE A 251 -3.90 0.94 1.08
N ALA A 252 -3.41 1.81 1.96
CA ALA A 252 -2.71 1.43 3.19
C ALA A 252 -3.57 1.81 4.40
N PHE A 253 -3.85 0.85 5.29
CA PHE A 253 -4.60 1.08 6.52
C PHE A 253 -3.86 0.54 7.74
N GLY A 254 -3.69 1.38 8.76
CA GLY A 254 -3.17 0.97 10.08
C GLY A 254 -1.67 0.67 10.14
N ALA A 255 -0.87 1.30 9.28
CA ALA A 255 0.58 1.10 9.24
C ALA A 255 1.36 2.23 9.94
N ASN A 256 2.57 1.94 10.44
CA ASN A 256 3.47 3.03 10.82
C ASN A 256 3.86 3.88 9.59
N ARG A 257 4.09 3.22 8.46
CA ARG A 257 4.34 3.85 7.16
C ARG A 257 3.37 3.30 6.12
N GLY A 258 2.55 4.16 5.53
CA GLY A 258 1.69 3.79 4.42
C GLY A 258 2.54 3.46 3.19
N TYR A 259 3.29 4.44 2.70
CA TYR A 259 4.20 4.35 1.57
C TYR A 259 5.57 4.89 1.98
N LEU A 260 6.58 4.04 1.95
CA LEU A 260 7.96 4.38 2.24
C LEU A 260 8.79 4.28 0.97
N PHE A 261 9.56 5.32 0.66
CA PHE A 261 10.54 5.33 -0.43
C PHE A 261 11.93 5.49 0.15
N THR A 262 12.80 4.51 -0.09
CA THR A 262 14.23 4.58 0.29
C THR A 262 15.12 4.16 -0.88
N LYS A 263 16.39 4.56 -0.85
CA LYS A 263 17.39 4.07 -1.81
C LYS A 263 17.66 2.57 -1.60
N ASP A 264 17.81 1.82 -2.69
CA ASP A 264 18.47 0.51 -2.68
C ASP A 264 19.96 0.71 -2.87
N SER A 265 20.76 0.28 -1.89
CA SER A 265 22.21 0.44 -1.86
C SER A 265 22.96 -0.73 -2.50
N SER A 266 22.24 -1.71 -3.08
CA SER A 266 22.85 -2.82 -3.82
C SER A 266 23.70 -2.31 -4.98
N ASP A 267 24.86 -2.92 -5.21
CA ASP A 267 25.74 -2.54 -6.31
C ASP A 267 25.15 -2.92 -7.69
N GLY A 268 25.56 -2.17 -8.72
CA GLY A 268 25.20 -2.47 -10.11
C GLY A 268 23.79 -1.99 -10.51
N PRO A 269 23.26 -2.48 -11.64
CA PRO A 269 22.07 -1.91 -12.29
C PRO A 269 20.75 -2.26 -11.58
N LEU A 270 20.79 -2.98 -10.46
CA LEU A 270 19.62 -3.39 -9.69
C LEU A 270 19.42 -2.52 -8.43
N GLY A 271 20.44 -1.80 -7.97
CA GLY A 271 20.28 -0.76 -6.93
C GLY A 271 19.87 0.59 -7.50
N GLY A 272 19.55 1.55 -6.62
CA GLY A 272 19.20 2.91 -7.00
C GLY A 272 17.89 3.42 -6.39
N VAL A 273 17.17 4.23 -7.16
CA VAL A 273 16.03 5.01 -6.68
C VAL A 273 14.75 4.70 -7.43
N PHE A 274 13.63 4.99 -6.78
CA PHE A 274 12.30 4.97 -7.38
C PHE A 274 12.06 6.13 -8.36
N THR A 275 11.52 5.81 -9.54
CA THR A 275 10.82 6.76 -10.42
C THR A 275 9.45 6.19 -10.75
N GLY A 276 8.37 6.91 -10.43
CA GLY A 276 7.03 6.38 -10.69
C GLY A 276 5.88 7.33 -10.40
N TYR A 277 4.68 6.76 -10.54
CA TYR A 277 3.40 7.45 -10.51
C TYR A 277 2.46 6.78 -9.51
N LEU A 278 1.84 7.57 -8.64
CA LEU A 278 0.80 7.15 -7.71
C LEU A 278 -0.49 7.86 -8.12
N SER A 279 -1.52 7.11 -8.47
CA SER A 279 -2.81 7.65 -8.91
C SER A 279 -3.93 7.09 -8.03
N ASN A 280 -4.69 7.96 -7.38
CA ASN A 280 -5.76 7.57 -6.45
C ASN A 280 -5.28 6.61 -5.33
N CYS A 281 -4.03 6.72 -4.91
CA CYS A 281 -3.53 5.94 -3.77
C CYS A 281 -3.98 6.59 -2.47
N LEU A 282 -4.40 5.77 -1.49
CA LEU A 282 -4.85 6.21 -0.19
C LEU A 282 -3.99 5.66 0.94
N GLY A 283 -3.88 6.46 2.00
CA GLY A 283 -3.38 6.03 3.29
C GLY A 283 -4.34 6.51 4.37
N ASP A 284 -4.84 5.62 5.21
CA ASP A 284 -5.70 5.97 6.36
C ASP A 284 -5.17 5.29 7.62
N PHE A 285 -5.37 5.94 8.76
CA PHE A 285 -4.96 5.42 10.07
C PHE A 285 -3.47 5.05 10.14
N CYS A 286 -2.65 5.67 9.27
CA CYS A 286 -1.21 5.47 9.23
C CYS A 286 -0.51 6.54 10.08
N ASN A 287 0.61 6.21 10.75
CA ASN A 287 1.40 7.25 11.43
C ASN A 287 1.93 8.27 10.41
N THR A 288 2.60 7.78 9.38
CA THR A 288 2.96 8.59 8.20
C THR A 288 2.35 7.98 6.94
N GLY A 289 1.61 8.77 6.18
CA GLY A 289 1.01 8.36 4.92
C GLY A 289 2.07 8.03 3.88
N ILE A 290 2.82 9.02 3.41
CA ILE A 290 3.90 8.90 2.44
C ILE A 290 5.18 9.50 3.02
N GLU A 291 6.25 8.72 3.01
CA GLU A 291 7.58 9.14 3.44
C GLU A 291 8.60 8.89 2.33
N VAL A 292 9.38 9.93 1.98
CA VAL A 292 10.41 9.87 0.94
C VAL A 292 11.76 10.20 1.55
N ARG A 293 12.71 9.27 1.39
CA ARG A 293 14.09 9.38 1.87
C ARG A 293 15.06 8.99 0.75
N GLY A 294 15.61 9.99 0.07
CA GLY A 294 16.54 9.82 -1.05
C GLY A 294 16.08 10.49 -2.33
N ASP A 295 16.87 10.32 -3.40
CA ASP A 295 16.74 11.07 -4.65
C ASP A 295 15.67 10.48 -5.59
N HIS A 296 14.46 10.30 -5.06
CA HIS A 296 13.34 9.68 -5.75
C HIS A 296 12.58 10.67 -6.65
N ARG A 297 11.90 10.15 -7.67
CA ARG A 297 10.98 10.92 -8.53
C ARG A 297 9.57 10.37 -8.43
N LEU A 298 8.65 11.17 -7.89
CA LEU A 298 7.27 10.78 -7.67
C LEU A 298 6.32 11.79 -8.30
N THR A 299 5.33 11.28 -9.02
CA THR A 299 4.13 12.04 -9.39
C THR A 299 2.93 11.43 -8.69
N ILE A 300 2.19 12.23 -7.93
CA ILE A 300 1.00 11.81 -7.18
C ILE A 300 -0.20 12.59 -7.74
N THR A 301 -1.27 11.88 -8.08
CA THR A 301 -2.49 12.49 -8.63
C THR A 301 -3.73 11.88 -7.99
N GLY A 302 -4.59 12.72 -7.39
CA GLY A 302 -5.76 12.24 -6.69
C GLY A 302 -5.42 11.47 -5.41
N GLY A 303 -6.42 10.78 -4.86
CA GLY A 303 -6.28 10.00 -3.63
C GLY A 303 -6.26 10.87 -2.37
N GLY A 304 -5.94 10.24 -1.25
CA GLY A 304 -6.04 10.89 0.06
C GLY A 304 -5.15 10.26 1.11
N ASN A 305 -4.53 11.08 1.94
CA ASN A 305 -3.71 10.63 3.07
C ASN A 305 -4.32 11.17 4.37
N TRP A 306 -5.04 10.32 5.08
CA TRP A 306 -5.74 10.59 6.33
C TRP A 306 -4.93 9.97 7.47
N SER A 307 -3.81 10.61 7.80
CA SER A 307 -2.78 10.04 8.66
C SER A 307 -2.87 10.58 10.09
N HIS A 308 -2.42 9.79 11.05
CA HIS A 308 -2.36 10.20 12.45
C HIS A 308 -1.32 11.30 12.70
N HIS A 309 -0.11 11.16 12.17
CA HIS A 309 0.95 12.15 12.38
C HIS A 309 1.18 13.01 11.14
N SER A 310 1.58 12.46 10.01
CA SER A 310 1.89 13.24 8.79
C SER A 310 1.38 12.56 7.53
N CYS A 311 0.98 13.35 6.53
CA CYS A 311 0.50 12.84 5.26
C CYS A 311 1.65 12.63 4.27
N ILE A 312 2.48 13.65 4.06
CA ILE A 312 3.65 13.59 3.17
C ILE A 312 4.87 14.15 3.91
N ARG A 313 5.95 13.37 3.96
CA ARG A 313 7.25 13.78 4.52
C ARG A 313 8.35 13.59 3.49
N LEU A 314 9.06 14.68 3.18
CA LEU A 314 10.30 14.67 2.39
C LEU A 314 11.46 14.92 3.34
N GLU A 315 12.12 13.87 3.82
CA GLU A 315 13.08 14.00 4.93
C GLU A 315 14.53 14.18 4.45
N GLU A 316 14.94 13.41 3.45
CA GLU A 316 16.34 13.26 3.08
C GLU A 316 16.52 13.22 1.56
N GLY A 317 17.68 13.69 1.09
CA GLY A 317 18.05 13.66 -0.32
C GLY A 317 17.38 14.76 -1.16
N SER A 318 17.47 14.60 -2.47
CA SER A 318 17.12 15.59 -3.49
C SER A 318 15.91 15.12 -4.30
N ALA A 319 14.87 14.63 -3.61
CA ALA A 319 13.67 14.13 -4.26
C ALA A 319 12.99 15.18 -5.17
N ILE A 320 12.34 14.69 -6.21
CA ILE A 320 11.40 15.46 -7.04
C ILE A 320 10.01 14.87 -6.80
N LEU A 321 9.14 15.65 -6.16
CA LEU A 321 7.75 15.29 -5.91
C LEU A 321 6.81 16.28 -6.59
N LEU A 322 5.88 15.76 -7.37
CA LEU A 322 4.77 16.51 -7.98
C LEU A 322 3.45 15.92 -7.49
N ALA A 323 2.75 16.60 -6.59
CA ALA A 323 1.45 16.19 -6.07
C ALA A 323 0.34 17.09 -6.60
N SER A 324 -0.73 16.51 -7.15
CA SER A 324 -1.87 17.24 -7.68
C SER A 324 -3.20 16.65 -7.20
N ALA A 325 -4.12 17.50 -6.75
CA ALA A 325 -5.47 17.10 -6.32
C ALA A 325 -5.49 16.02 -5.22
N VAL A 326 -4.55 16.09 -4.27
CA VAL A 326 -4.46 15.14 -3.15
C VAL A 326 -5.12 15.74 -1.92
N GLU A 327 -5.97 14.97 -1.24
CA GLU A 327 -6.51 15.34 0.08
C GLU A 327 -5.58 14.86 1.19
N MET A 328 -5.24 15.73 2.14
CA MET A 328 -4.29 15.44 3.20
C MET A 328 -4.84 15.92 4.54
N PHE A 329 -5.08 14.97 5.45
CA PHE A 329 -5.49 15.24 6.82
C PHE A 329 -4.50 14.62 7.79
N SER A 330 -3.93 15.44 8.67
CA SER A 330 -3.16 14.97 9.81
C SER A 330 -3.83 15.31 11.14
N ASN A 331 -3.72 14.43 12.13
CA ASN A 331 -4.20 14.72 13.48
C ASN A 331 -3.14 15.47 14.30
N ALA A 332 -1.90 14.97 14.35
CA ALA A 332 -0.89 15.43 15.30
C ALA A 332 0.22 16.33 14.71
N ASN A 333 0.98 15.85 13.73
CA ASN A 333 2.10 16.60 13.15
C ASN A 333 1.65 17.36 11.89
N ALA A 334 2.56 18.10 11.27
CA ALA A 334 2.29 18.73 9.98
C ALA A 334 1.82 17.70 8.95
N ALA A 335 0.76 18.02 8.22
CA ALA A 335 0.25 17.20 7.14
C ALA A 335 1.31 17.08 6.03
N VAL A 336 1.95 18.19 5.68
CA VAL A 336 3.11 18.19 4.77
C VAL A 336 4.35 18.68 5.50
N PHE A 337 5.42 17.91 5.43
CA PHE A 337 6.75 18.29 5.91
C PHE A 337 7.75 18.22 4.75
N VAL A 338 8.49 19.31 4.53
CA VAL A 338 9.59 19.37 3.56
C VAL A 338 10.88 19.74 4.29
N GLY A 339 11.68 18.72 4.59
CA GLY A 339 13.02 18.84 5.14
C GLY A 339 14.09 18.98 4.06
N SER A 340 13.96 18.23 2.97
CA SER A 340 14.87 18.27 1.83
C SER A 340 14.16 17.83 0.54
N ALA A 341 14.43 18.52 -0.57
CA ALA A 341 13.95 18.18 -1.91
C ALA A 341 14.65 19.04 -2.98
N ALA A 342 14.91 18.49 -4.17
CA ALA A 342 15.27 19.32 -5.34
C ALA A 342 14.05 20.08 -5.88
N GLN A 343 12.88 19.46 -5.75
CA GLN A 343 11.60 20.05 -6.13
C GLN A 343 10.45 19.39 -5.37
N ALA A 344 9.61 20.18 -4.73
CA ALA A 344 8.34 19.75 -4.15
C ALA A 344 7.23 20.66 -4.65
N VAL A 345 6.30 20.12 -5.46
CA VAL A 345 5.17 20.87 -6.01
C VAL A 345 3.88 20.25 -5.50
N PHE A 346 3.00 21.10 -4.98
CA PHE A 346 1.65 20.76 -4.56
C PHE A 346 0.66 21.66 -5.30
N GLN A 347 -0.25 21.06 -6.07
CA GLN A 347 -1.19 21.77 -6.93
C GLN A 347 -2.62 21.32 -6.64
N GLY A 348 -3.52 22.25 -6.30
CA GLY A 348 -4.93 21.92 -6.09
C GLY A 348 -5.19 20.97 -4.93
N CYS A 349 -4.30 20.91 -3.93
CA CYS A 349 -4.40 19.98 -2.81
C CYS A 349 -5.20 20.57 -1.64
N GLY A 350 -5.92 19.72 -0.91
CA GLY A 350 -6.45 20.05 0.41
C GLY A 350 -5.44 19.60 1.46
N ILE A 351 -4.93 20.51 2.29
CA ILE A 351 -3.91 20.25 3.31
C ILE A 351 -4.41 20.76 4.64
N GLU A 352 -4.76 19.85 5.54
CA GLU A 352 -5.29 20.21 6.85
C GLU A 352 -4.61 19.44 7.98
N ARG A 353 -4.15 20.20 8.98
CA ARG A 353 -3.86 19.65 10.30
C ARG A 353 -5.09 19.88 11.18
N LYS A 354 -5.81 18.80 11.46
CA LYS A 354 -7.22 18.82 11.86
C LYS A 354 -7.44 19.00 13.36
N HIS A 355 -6.67 18.33 14.21
CA HIS A 355 -7.05 18.13 15.61
C HIS A 355 -6.66 19.31 16.53
N PRO A 356 -7.60 20.00 17.20
CA PRO A 356 -7.32 21.26 17.90
C PRO A 356 -6.28 21.16 19.02
N ASP A 357 -6.15 20.00 19.66
CA ASP A 357 -5.19 19.80 20.77
C ASP A 357 -3.71 19.76 20.32
N PHE A 358 -3.44 19.73 19.02
CA PHE A 358 -2.09 19.74 18.47
C PHE A 358 -1.88 21.02 17.65
N PRO A 359 -1.40 22.13 18.26
CA PRO A 359 -1.37 23.46 17.63
C PRO A 359 -0.23 23.64 16.59
N GLY A 360 0.19 22.56 15.93
CA GLY A 360 1.25 22.59 14.92
C GLY A 360 0.82 23.22 13.59
N PRO A 361 1.77 23.41 12.67
CA PRO A 361 1.45 23.91 11.33
C PRO A 361 0.80 22.84 10.46
N ALA A 362 0.00 23.22 9.45
CA ALA A 362 -0.46 22.27 8.41
C ALA A 362 0.69 21.90 7.45
N VAL A 363 1.49 22.90 7.08
CA VAL A 363 2.71 22.73 6.27
C VAL A 363 3.92 23.22 7.06
N HIS A 364 4.94 22.38 7.20
CA HIS A 364 6.20 22.74 7.84
C HIS A 364 7.37 22.58 6.87
N LEU A 365 8.09 23.66 6.62
CA LEU A 365 9.20 23.72 5.67
C LEU A 365 10.48 24.04 6.42
N THR A 366 11.48 23.16 6.36
CA THR A 366 12.81 23.42 6.93
C THR A 366 13.92 23.39 5.87
N GLY A 367 13.62 22.93 4.66
CA GLY A 367 14.56 22.96 3.53
C GLY A 367 13.90 22.68 2.18
N GLY A 368 14.73 22.48 1.16
CA GLY A 368 14.33 22.26 -0.23
C GLY A 368 14.77 23.38 -1.18
N GLU A 369 15.17 23.02 -2.40
CA GLU A 369 15.63 23.98 -3.40
C GLU A 369 14.47 24.77 -4.02
N ARG A 370 13.37 24.09 -4.34
CA ARG A 370 12.16 24.66 -4.96
C ARG A 370 10.91 24.02 -4.35
N VAL A 371 10.19 24.80 -3.56
CA VAL A 371 8.93 24.38 -2.94
C VAL A 371 7.81 25.26 -3.50
N ILE A 372 6.79 24.64 -4.08
CA ILE A 372 5.70 25.34 -4.78
C ILE A 372 4.35 24.83 -4.26
N PHE A 373 3.50 25.75 -3.85
CA PHE A 373 2.08 25.51 -3.55
C PHE A 373 1.22 26.36 -4.47
N GLY A 374 0.38 25.73 -5.29
CA GLY A 374 -0.51 26.39 -6.22
C GLY A 374 -1.96 25.94 -6.06
N HIS A 375 -2.89 26.88 -5.89
CA HIS A 375 -4.33 26.59 -5.80
C HIS A 375 -4.73 25.59 -4.70
N CYS A 376 -3.96 25.51 -3.62
CA CYS A 376 -4.24 24.64 -2.49
C CYS A 376 -5.15 25.31 -1.44
N VAL A 377 -5.80 24.49 -0.62
CA VAL A 377 -6.47 24.92 0.62
C VAL A 377 -5.61 24.45 1.79
N LEU A 378 -5.08 25.38 2.59
CA LEU A 378 -4.19 25.09 3.71
C LEU A 378 -4.83 25.50 5.02
N ARG A 379 -5.04 24.55 5.93
CA ARG A 379 -5.83 24.74 7.14
C ARG A 379 -5.17 24.17 8.40
N SER A 380 -5.08 24.99 9.44
CA SER A 380 -4.74 24.55 10.79
C SER A 380 -5.59 25.32 11.81
N PRO A 381 -6.64 24.73 12.40
CA PRO A 381 -7.56 25.48 13.26
C PRO A 381 -6.94 26.03 14.55
N ALA A 382 -5.88 25.40 15.05
CA ALA A 382 -5.23 25.75 16.32
C ALA A 382 -3.74 26.13 16.15
N GLY A 383 -3.26 26.31 14.92
CA GLY A 383 -1.86 26.62 14.63
C GLY A 383 -1.68 27.32 13.29
N PRO A 384 -0.45 27.49 12.81
CA PRO A 384 -0.19 28.11 11.51
C PRO A 384 -0.74 27.26 10.36
N ALA A 385 -1.26 27.88 9.31
CA ALA A 385 -1.46 27.17 8.05
C ALA A 385 -0.11 26.75 7.45
N VAL A 386 0.90 27.62 7.56
CA VAL A 386 2.26 27.37 7.08
C VAL A 386 3.29 27.87 8.09
N GLN A 387 4.33 27.08 8.33
CA GLN A 387 5.54 27.49 9.03
C GLN A 387 6.75 27.28 8.12
N ASN A 388 7.42 28.37 7.76
CA ASN A 388 8.61 28.38 6.93
C ASN A 388 9.87 28.67 7.75
N GLU A 389 10.78 27.72 7.81
CA GLU A 389 12.09 27.83 8.48
C GLU A 389 13.25 27.50 7.51
N MET A 390 12.97 27.50 6.20
CA MET A 390 13.97 27.24 5.16
C MET A 390 15.12 28.24 5.25
N GLN A 391 16.35 27.74 5.26
CA GLN A 391 17.58 28.56 5.31
C GLN A 391 18.11 28.94 3.92
N SER A 392 17.57 28.34 2.86
CA SER A 392 17.92 28.58 1.47
C SER A 392 16.82 28.05 0.55
N GLY A 393 16.94 28.30 -0.76
CA GLY A 393 15.99 27.85 -1.77
C GLY A 393 14.89 28.87 -2.05
N ARG A 394 13.82 28.41 -2.72
CA ARG A 394 12.70 29.25 -3.13
C ARG A 394 11.37 28.63 -2.73
N LEU A 395 10.54 29.42 -2.06
CA LEU A 395 9.14 29.12 -1.76
C LEU A 395 8.24 29.98 -2.65
N VAL A 396 7.37 29.33 -3.43
CA VAL A 396 6.38 30.00 -4.28
C VAL A 396 4.99 29.57 -3.85
N MET A 397 4.13 30.53 -3.52
CA MET A 397 2.75 30.28 -3.11
C MET A 397 1.81 31.16 -3.94
N THR A 398 0.97 30.55 -4.78
CA THR A 398 0.08 31.26 -5.70
C THR A 398 -1.34 30.69 -5.67
N GLY A 399 -2.35 31.56 -5.66
CA GLY A 399 -3.76 31.16 -5.74
C GLY A 399 -4.27 30.29 -4.57
N ASN A 400 -3.57 30.26 -3.43
CA ASN A 400 -3.92 29.42 -2.28
C ASN A 400 -4.95 30.10 -1.35
N SER A 401 -5.74 29.29 -0.64
CA SER A 401 -6.61 29.72 0.46
C SER A 401 -6.03 29.26 1.80
N PHE A 402 -6.08 30.12 2.82
CA PHE A 402 -5.49 29.85 4.14
C PHE A 402 -6.53 29.99 5.25
N GLU A 403 -6.56 29.03 6.17
CA GLU A 403 -7.21 29.13 7.48
C GLU A 403 -6.16 28.84 8.56
N GLY A 404 -5.63 29.93 9.14
CA GLY A 404 -4.45 29.93 10.00
C GLY A 404 -3.37 30.87 9.46
N GLU A 405 -2.43 31.28 10.31
CA GLU A 405 -1.38 32.22 9.93
C GLU A 405 -0.31 31.60 9.04
N ILE A 406 0.40 32.44 8.29
CA ILE A 406 1.67 32.09 7.64
C ILE A 406 2.79 32.65 8.50
N VAL A 407 3.58 31.76 9.10
CA VAL A 407 4.71 32.11 9.97
C VAL A 407 6.01 31.91 9.21
N ASP A 408 6.70 33.01 8.89
CA ASP A 408 8.01 32.97 8.23
C ASP A 408 9.14 33.26 9.23
N ARG A 409 10.00 32.25 9.43
CA ARG A 409 11.21 32.28 10.28
C ARG A 409 12.47 32.00 9.48
N SER A 410 12.41 32.08 8.14
CA SER A 410 13.58 31.97 7.27
C SER A 410 14.59 33.13 7.46
N GLY A 411 14.17 34.23 8.09
CA GLY A 411 14.99 35.44 8.21
C GLY A 411 15.29 36.12 6.87
N GLY A 412 14.46 35.86 5.85
CA GLY A 412 14.65 36.37 4.47
C GLY A 412 15.70 35.61 3.65
N SER A 413 16.25 34.51 4.19
CA SER A 413 17.25 33.67 3.51
C SER A 413 16.65 32.83 2.36
N ALA A 414 15.37 32.49 2.46
CA ALA A 414 14.59 31.91 1.39
C ALA A 414 13.87 33.02 0.61
N GLN A 415 13.91 32.95 -0.73
CA GLN A 415 13.08 33.83 -1.55
C GLN A 415 11.63 33.34 -1.46
N SER A 416 10.80 34.07 -0.70
CA SER A 416 9.36 33.82 -0.56
C SER A 416 8.58 34.75 -1.48
N LEU A 417 7.77 34.17 -2.36
CA LEU A 417 6.77 34.87 -3.16
C LEU A 417 5.40 34.31 -2.76
N ALA A 418 4.73 34.98 -1.82
CA ALA A 418 3.36 34.66 -1.43
C ALA A 418 2.43 35.76 -1.95
N GLU A 419 1.67 35.47 -2.99
CA GLU A 419 0.52 36.30 -3.36
C GLU A 419 -0.64 35.91 -2.44
N ALA A 420 -0.69 36.50 -1.24
CA ALA A 420 -1.82 36.33 -0.35
C ALA A 420 -2.99 37.18 -0.89
N ASN A 421 -4.09 36.52 -1.26
CA ASN A 421 -5.38 37.20 -1.36
C ASN A 421 -5.80 37.62 0.05
N LEU A 422 -5.41 38.83 0.44
CA LEU A 422 -5.86 39.50 1.65
C LEU A 422 -7.38 39.70 1.53
N MET A 423 -8.18 38.98 2.31
CA MET A 423 -9.47 39.51 2.71
C MET A 423 -9.18 40.68 3.65
N THR A 424 -9.38 41.89 3.14
CA THR A 424 -9.35 43.17 3.87
C THR A 424 -10.44 43.24 4.92
#